data_AF-X0ZDB8-F1
#
_entry.id   AF-X0ZDB8-F1
#
_cell.length_a   1.000
_cell.length_b   1.000
_cell.length_c   1.000
_cell.angle_alpha   90.00
_cell.angle_beta   90.00
_cell.angle_gamma   90.00
#
_symmetry.space_group_name_H-M   'P 1'
#
loop_
_entity.id
_entity.type
_entity.pdbx_description
1 polymer ?
#
loop_
_entity_poly.entity_id
_entity_poly.type
_entity_poly.pdbx_seq_one_letter_code
_entity_poly.pdbx_strand_id
1 'polypeptide(L)'
;NALSNLHEVKIPSKANSKLPKHLSVPVEAPEFVQKVTAKIIAGEGDDLPVSAFSVDGTFPSGTTQWEKRNIAQEIPAWDPDTCIQCGKCVMTCPHAVIRAKVYDPKLLSSAPENFKFAEVKNPQFKGMKYTIQISPEDCTSCNLCVVNCPAKNKANPKLKALNMVSQPLVREQESKNWKFFLGIPEVNRKELKLSAVRNVQFLQPLFEFSGACAGCGETPYVKLLSQLFGDRAVIANATGYSSIYGGNLPTTPWTFNKEGKGPAWSNSLFEDNAEFGFGMRNGKRTSFSRIINKITLSIIIGLFTDNLYRIFVSSHSSI
;
A
#
# COMPACT_ATOMS: atom_id res chain seq x y z
N ASN A 1 39.29 -15.72 19.43
CA ASN A 1 38.59 -14.64 20.16
C ASN A 1 37.06 -14.75 20.22
N ALA A 2 36.38 -15.70 19.59
CA ALA A 2 34.93 -15.90 19.83
C ALA A 2 34.67 -16.62 21.17
N LEU A 3 35.40 -17.71 21.45
CA LEU A 3 35.27 -18.49 22.68
C LEU A 3 35.63 -17.70 23.95
N SER A 4 36.57 -16.77 23.87
CA SER A 4 36.99 -15.92 25.00
C SER A 4 35.94 -14.88 25.42
N ASN A 5 34.97 -14.59 24.55
CA ASN A 5 33.87 -13.66 24.82
C ASN A 5 32.54 -14.41 25.07
N LEU A 6 32.59 -15.74 25.21
CA LEU A 6 31.42 -16.54 25.59
C LEU A 6 31.29 -16.50 27.12
N HIS A 7 30.40 -15.64 27.61
CA HIS A 7 30.13 -15.49 29.03
C HIS A 7 28.73 -16.01 29.36
N GLU A 8 28.61 -16.70 30.50
CA GLU A 8 27.31 -17.10 31.03
C GLU A 8 26.51 -15.85 31.43
N VAL A 9 25.30 -15.72 30.90
CA VAL A 9 24.35 -14.67 31.29
C VAL A 9 23.48 -15.22 32.41
N LYS A 10 23.62 -14.67 33.62
CA LYS A 10 22.78 -15.05 34.77
C LYS A 10 21.37 -14.51 34.60
N ILE A 11 20.41 -15.39 34.34
CA ILE A 11 18.99 -15.03 34.17
C ILE A 11 18.32 -14.99 35.56
N PRO A 12 17.57 -13.92 35.91
CA PRO A 12 16.86 -13.83 37.18
C PRO A 12 15.73 -14.87 37.25
N SER A 13 15.39 -15.32 38.47
CA SER A 13 14.32 -16.31 38.70
C SER A 13 12.91 -15.82 38.37
N LYS A 14 12.73 -14.49 38.24
CA LYS A 14 11.50 -13.85 37.80
C LYS A 14 11.82 -12.81 36.74
N ALA A 15 10.98 -12.71 35.72
CA ALA A 15 11.10 -11.65 34.72
C ALA A 15 10.99 -10.27 35.41
N ASN A 16 12.03 -9.44 35.26
CA ASN A 16 12.14 -8.12 35.88
C ASN A 16 12.25 -6.99 34.83
N SER A 17 11.98 -7.30 33.56
CA SER A 17 11.99 -6.31 32.48
C SER A 17 10.92 -5.25 32.72
N LYS A 18 11.30 -3.98 32.60
CA LYS A 18 10.37 -2.85 32.51
C LYS A 18 9.93 -2.56 31.07
N LEU A 19 10.55 -3.22 30.09
CA LEU A 19 10.20 -3.07 28.69
C LEU A 19 8.98 -3.95 28.38
N PRO A 20 7.88 -3.36 27.86
CA PRO A 20 6.72 -4.13 27.46
C PRO A 20 7.05 -5.05 26.28
N LYS A 21 6.31 -6.15 26.15
CA LYS A 21 6.36 -6.99 24.95
C LYS A 21 5.89 -6.15 23.76
N HIS A 22 6.66 -6.15 22.67
CA HIS A 22 6.25 -5.49 21.44
C HIS A 22 5.04 -6.22 20.86
N LEU A 23 4.02 -5.47 20.44
CA LEU A 23 2.86 -6.05 19.78
C LEU A 23 3.23 -6.47 18.35
N SER A 24 2.64 -7.56 17.87
CA SER A 24 2.85 -8.04 16.49
C SER A 24 2.23 -7.10 15.44
N VAL A 25 1.21 -6.33 15.83
CA VAL A 25 0.52 -5.33 15.01
C VAL A 25 0.16 -4.11 15.88
N PRO A 26 0.00 -2.90 15.31
CA PRO A 26 -0.45 -1.72 16.03
C PRO A 26 -1.83 -1.90 16.67
N VAL A 27 -2.10 -1.21 17.79
CA VAL A 27 -3.38 -1.29 18.51
C VAL A 27 -4.59 -0.81 17.69
N GLU A 28 -4.35 0.03 16.69
CA GLU A 28 -5.39 0.57 15.80
C GLU A 28 -5.80 -0.42 14.69
N ALA A 29 -5.14 -1.58 14.59
CA ALA A 29 -5.47 -2.55 13.56
C ALA A 29 -6.90 -3.13 13.76
N PRO A 30 -7.61 -3.49 12.67
CA PRO A 30 -8.96 -4.05 12.74
C PRO A 30 -9.03 -5.34 13.56
N GLU A 31 -10.23 -5.68 14.01
CA GLU A 31 -10.47 -6.84 14.88
C GLU A 31 -9.89 -8.16 14.34
N PHE A 32 -10.11 -8.46 13.06
CA PHE A 32 -9.53 -9.67 12.44
C PHE A 32 -8.00 -9.66 12.50
N VAL A 33 -7.39 -8.50 12.27
CA VAL A 33 -5.93 -8.35 12.31
C VAL A 33 -5.41 -8.54 13.75
N GLN A 34 -6.12 -8.01 14.75
CA GLN A 34 -5.76 -8.18 16.17
C GLN A 34 -5.92 -9.62 16.65
N LYS A 35 -7.04 -10.27 16.31
CA LYS A 35 -7.42 -11.57 16.88
C LYS A 35 -6.84 -12.76 16.12
N VAL A 36 -6.63 -12.63 14.81
CA VAL A 36 -6.20 -13.72 13.92
C VAL A 36 -4.80 -13.45 13.38
N THR A 37 -4.62 -12.38 12.62
CA THR A 37 -3.33 -12.08 11.96
C THR A 37 -2.18 -11.93 12.98
N ALA A 38 -2.39 -11.20 14.07
CA ALA A 38 -1.37 -10.95 15.09
C ALA A 38 -0.91 -12.24 15.79
N LYS A 39 -1.83 -13.20 16.00
CA LYS A 39 -1.55 -14.52 16.57
C LYS A 39 -0.68 -15.36 15.63
N ILE A 40 -1.03 -15.40 14.35
CA ILE A 40 -0.24 -16.10 13.33
C ILE A 40 1.16 -15.50 13.21
N ILE A 41 1.28 -14.16 13.18
CA ILE A 41 2.58 -13.46 13.16
C ILE A 41 3.41 -13.76 14.43
N ALA A 42 2.76 -13.92 15.58
CA ALA A 42 3.42 -14.25 16.85
C ALA A 42 3.90 -15.72 16.93
N GLY A 43 3.61 -16.56 15.93
CA GLY A 43 3.87 -18.00 15.99
C GLY A 43 2.86 -18.77 16.85
N GLU A 44 1.72 -18.16 17.17
CA GLU A 44 0.62 -18.71 17.99
C GLU A 44 -0.59 -19.06 17.10
N GLY A 45 -0.35 -19.41 15.84
CA GLY A 45 -1.40 -19.67 14.85
C GLY A 45 -2.17 -20.96 15.09
N ASP A 46 -1.50 -22.00 15.60
CA ASP A 46 -2.09 -23.31 15.90
C ASP A 46 -3.13 -23.28 17.04
N ASP A 47 -3.10 -22.23 17.88
CA ASP A 47 -4.06 -22.03 18.97
C ASP A 47 -5.42 -21.47 18.50
N LEU A 48 -5.52 -21.05 17.23
CA LEU A 48 -6.74 -20.45 16.70
C LEU A 48 -7.81 -21.52 16.44
N PRO A 49 -9.04 -21.34 16.96
CA PRO A 49 -10.13 -22.27 16.68
C PRO A 49 -10.56 -22.17 15.22
N VAL A 50 -11.16 -23.24 14.69
CA VAL A 50 -11.74 -23.26 13.33
C VAL A 50 -12.73 -22.11 13.10
N SER A 51 -13.47 -21.70 14.14
CA SER A 51 -14.41 -20.58 14.09
C SER A 51 -13.77 -19.21 13.88
N ALA A 52 -12.44 -19.09 13.93
CA ALA A 52 -11.71 -17.86 13.65
C ALA A 52 -11.60 -17.56 12.14
N PHE A 53 -11.88 -18.54 11.27
CA PHE A 53 -11.67 -18.46 9.83
C PHE A 53 -12.98 -18.42 9.05
N SER A 54 -12.94 -17.78 7.87
CA SER A 54 -14.06 -17.85 6.93
C SER A 54 -14.20 -19.26 6.37
N VAL A 55 -15.45 -19.70 6.14
CA VAL A 55 -15.76 -21.04 5.63
C VAL A 55 -15.25 -21.29 4.21
N ASP A 56 -15.00 -20.23 3.45
CA ASP A 56 -14.50 -20.25 2.07
C ASP A 56 -13.01 -19.92 1.95
N GLY A 57 -12.32 -19.70 3.08
CA GLY A 57 -10.91 -19.31 3.10
C GLY A 57 -10.64 -17.86 2.68
N THR A 58 -11.65 -16.99 2.54
CA THR A 58 -11.47 -15.58 2.22
C THR A 58 -10.79 -14.82 3.37
N PHE A 59 -9.77 -14.01 3.05
CA PHE A 59 -9.08 -13.13 3.99
C PHE A 59 -9.34 -11.65 3.65
N PRO A 60 -9.32 -10.75 4.66
CA PRO A 60 -9.49 -9.33 4.40
C PRO A 60 -8.31 -8.74 3.61
N SER A 61 -8.65 -7.80 2.74
CA SER A 61 -7.71 -6.96 1.99
C SER A 61 -7.04 -5.92 2.88
N GLY A 62 -5.88 -5.42 2.46
CA GLY A 62 -5.20 -4.27 3.03
C GLY A 62 -4.61 -4.55 4.41
N THR A 63 -4.19 -5.77 4.68
CA THR A 63 -3.74 -6.17 6.03
C THR A 63 -2.24 -5.97 6.24
N THR A 64 -1.43 -5.94 5.17
CA THR A 64 0.03 -5.66 5.25
C THR A 64 0.35 -4.27 5.84
N GLN A 65 -0.55 -3.30 5.71
CA GLN A 65 -0.35 -1.96 6.29
C GLN A 65 -0.16 -1.98 7.83
N TRP A 66 -0.59 -3.07 8.48
CA TRP A 66 -0.51 -3.25 9.92
C TRP A 66 0.73 -4.05 10.37
N GLU A 67 1.54 -4.59 9.46
CA GLU A 67 2.70 -5.39 9.88
C GLU A 67 3.82 -4.54 10.48
N LYS A 68 4.15 -3.40 9.84
CA LYS A 68 5.23 -2.48 10.27
C LYS A 68 6.51 -3.22 10.66
N ARG A 69 6.93 -4.15 9.78
CA ARG A 69 8.00 -5.15 10.01
C ARG A 69 9.33 -4.55 10.50
N ASN A 70 9.61 -3.30 10.15
CA ASN A 70 10.73 -2.51 10.65
C ASN A 70 12.10 -3.21 10.47
N ILE A 71 12.34 -3.74 9.26
CA ILE A 71 13.53 -4.56 8.97
C ILE A 71 14.71 -3.78 8.36
N ALA A 72 14.49 -2.55 7.90
CA ALA A 72 15.52 -1.75 7.25
C ALA A 72 16.49 -1.11 8.25
N GLN A 73 17.79 -1.23 7.99
CA GLN A 73 18.85 -0.52 8.72
C GLN A 73 19.02 0.92 8.23
N GLU A 74 18.80 1.15 6.94
CA GLU A 74 18.84 2.47 6.33
C GLU A 74 17.59 2.73 5.47
N ILE A 75 17.13 3.97 5.43
CA ILE A 75 16.01 4.41 4.60
C ILE A 75 16.37 5.68 3.81
N PRO A 76 15.70 5.94 2.67
CA PRO A 76 15.92 7.17 1.92
C PRO A 76 15.36 8.39 2.67
N ALA A 77 16.20 9.39 2.92
CA ALA A 77 15.80 10.72 3.37
C ALA A 77 15.64 11.68 2.19
N TRP A 78 14.51 12.38 2.15
CA TRP A 78 14.20 13.34 1.09
C TRP A 78 14.84 14.72 1.36
N ASP A 79 15.47 15.27 0.31
CA ASP A 79 15.97 16.64 0.22
C ASP A 79 15.06 17.46 -0.74
N PRO A 80 14.21 18.35 -0.19
CA PRO A 80 13.31 19.19 -0.97
C PRO A 80 14.01 20.12 -1.98
N ASP A 81 15.18 20.65 -1.62
CA ASP A 81 15.88 21.69 -2.39
C ASP A 81 16.50 21.12 -3.67
N THR A 82 17.06 19.91 -3.56
CA THR A 82 17.62 19.18 -4.71
C THR A 82 16.52 18.55 -5.58
N CYS A 83 15.34 18.23 -5.02
CA CYS A 83 14.30 17.46 -5.70
C CYS A 83 13.70 18.15 -6.92
N ILE A 84 13.71 17.49 -8.08
CA ILE A 84 13.07 17.98 -9.32
C ILE A 84 11.61 17.51 -9.49
N GLN A 85 11.06 16.76 -8.51
CA GLN A 85 9.67 16.31 -8.48
C GLN A 85 9.24 15.45 -9.68
N CYS A 86 10.13 14.57 -10.13
CA CYS A 86 9.91 13.73 -11.32
C CYS A 86 9.08 12.46 -11.06
N GLY A 87 8.93 12.02 -9.80
CA GLY A 87 8.15 10.83 -9.43
C GLY A 87 8.81 9.49 -9.70
N LYS A 88 10.03 9.44 -10.25
CA LYS A 88 10.75 8.17 -10.54
C LYS A 88 10.95 7.30 -9.30
N CYS A 89 11.22 7.91 -8.16
CA CYS A 89 11.40 7.22 -6.88
C CYS A 89 10.11 6.52 -6.41
N VAL A 90 8.95 7.17 -6.56
CA VAL A 90 7.63 6.59 -6.26
C VAL A 90 7.29 5.47 -7.25
N MET A 91 7.64 5.66 -8.52
CA MET A 91 7.40 4.68 -9.57
C MET A 91 8.20 3.39 -9.37
N THR A 92 9.50 3.51 -9.09
CA THR A 92 10.42 2.37 -8.99
C THR A 92 10.31 1.59 -7.67
N CYS A 93 9.63 2.14 -6.66
CA CYS A 93 9.56 1.50 -5.36
C CYS A 93 8.76 0.18 -5.42
N PRO A 94 9.37 -0.96 -5.08
CA PRO A 94 8.68 -2.25 -5.13
C PRO A 94 7.68 -2.47 -4.01
N HIS A 95 7.70 -1.67 -2.95
CA HIS A 95 6.89 -1.88 -1.75
C HIS A 95 5.92 -0.73 -1.45
N ALA A 96 5.81 0.26 -2.35
CA ALA A 96 4.99 1.46 -2.16
C ALA A 96 5.29 2.27 -0.87
N VAL A 97 6.54 2.20 -0.37
CA VAL A 97 6.97 2.85 0.88
C VAL A 97 7.35 4.31 0.69
N ILE A 98 7.59 4.75 -0.55
CA ILE A 98 7.85 6.15 -0.89
C ILE A 98 6.71 6.65 -1.76
N ARG A 99 6.01 7.69 -1.30
CA ARG A 99 4.84 8.26 -1.95
C ARG A 99 4.98 9.77 -2.08
N ALA A 100 4.25 10.36 -3.01
CA ALA A 100 4.22 11.80 -3.21
C ALA A 100 2.79 12.32 -3.14
N LYS A 101 2.60 13.48 -2.51
CA LYS A 101 1.33 14.22 -2.54
C LYS A 101 1.58 15.66 -2.95
N VAL A 102 0.56 16.22 -3.58
CA VAL A 102 0.42 17.66 -3.82
C VAL A 102 -0.86 18.15 -3.17
N TYR A 103 -0.80 19.22 -2.39
CA TYR A 103 -1.90 19.61 -1.52
C TYR A 103 -1.89 21.11 -1.17
N ASP A 104 -3.03 21.61 -0.68
CA ASP A 104 -3.21 23.01 -0.26
C ASP A 104 -2.28 23.35 0.92
N PRO A 105 -1.53 24.47 0.89
CA PRO A 105 -0.66 24.90 1.99
C PRO A 105 -1.34 24.96 3.37
N LYS A 106 -2.65 25.20 3.44
CA LYS A 106 -3.40 25.28 4.71
C LYS A 106 -3.31 24.02 5.55
N LEU A 107 -3.15 22.85 4.91
CA LEU A 107 -3.00 21.57 5.61
C LEU A 107 -1.70 21.49 6.43
N LEU A 108 -0.69 22.32 6.14
CA LEU A 108 0.56 22.34 6.91
C LEU A 108 0.39 22.88 8.34
N SER A 109 -0.72 23.55 8.65
CA SER A 109 -1.00 24.08 9.99
C SER A 109 -1.03 23.00 11.08
N SER A 110 -1.36 21.75 10.73
CA SER A 110 -1.36 20.59 11.63
C SER A 110 -0.22 19.62 11.38
N ALA A 111 0.78 20.01 10.58
CA ALA A 111 1.93 19.16 10.27
C ALA A 111 2.80 18.94 11.53
N PRO A 112 3.35 17.73 11.73
CA PRO A 112 4.36 17.49 12.75
C PRO A 112 5.60 18.37 12.56
N GLU A 113 6.33 18.59 13.65
CA GLU A 113 7.65 19.20 13.59
C GLU A 113 8.55 18.45 12.58
N ASN A 114 9.36 19.17 11.81
CA ASN A 114 10.23 18.59 10.77
C ASN A 114 9.52 17.89 9.61
N PHE A 115 8.20 18.05 9.44
CA PHE A 115 7.52 17.60 8.22
C PHE A 115 8.01 18.41 7.00
N LYS A 116 8.71 17.73 6.09
CA LYS A 116 9.31 18.38 4.92
C LYS A 116 8.29 18.64 3.82
N PHE A 117 8.40 19.79 3.18
CA PHE A 117 7.61 20.15 1.99
C PHE A 117 8.43 21.03 1.05
N ALA A 118 7.99 21.14 -0.21
CA ALA A 118 8.52 22.03 -1.23
C ALA A 118 7.39 22.78 -1.94
N GLU A 119 7.70 23.90 -2.58
CA GLU A 119 6.82 24.47 -3.61
C GLU A 119 6.68 23.51 -4.79
N VAL A 120 5.46 23.36 -5.32
CA VAL A 120 5.23 22.51 -6.48
C VAL A 120 5.85 23.14 -7.73
N LYS A 121 6.69 22.37 -8.43
CA LYS A 121 7.32 22.72 -9.70
C LYS A 121 6.44 22.37 -10.91
N ASN A 122 5.29 21.73 -10.70
CA ASN A 122 4.36 21.38 -11.78
C ASN A 122 3.38 22.54 -11.99
N PRO A 123 3.37 23.22 -13.16
CA PRO A 123 2.49 24.36 -13.40
C PRO A 123 1.00 24.08 -13.16
N GLN A 124 0.56 22.83 -13.35
CA GLN A 124 -0.81 22.40 -13.09
C GLN A 124 -1.27 22.66 -11.65
N PHE A 125 -0.35 22.62 -10.69
CA PHE A 125 -0.64 22.71 -9.25
C PHE A 125 0.03 23.94 -8.63
N LYS A 126 0.10 25.05 -9.39
CA LYS A 126 0.73 26.29 -8.94
C LYS A 126 0.13 26.76 -7.62
N GLY A 127 0.98 27.11 -6.65
CA GLY A 127 0.57 27.57 -5.31
C GLY A 127 0.30 26.45 -4.31
N MET A 128 0.38 25.18 -4.72
CA MET A 128 0.27 24.02 -3.83
C MET A 128 1.64 23.60 -3.29
N LYS A 129 1.63 22.78 -2.23
CA LYS A 129 2.83 22.18 -1.63
C LYS A 129 3.01 20.75 -2.11
N TYR A 130 4.25 20.31 -2.17
CA TYR A 130 4.66 18.97 -2.58
C TYR A 130 5.45 18.32 -1.46
N THR A 131 5.14 17.05 -1.17
CA THR A 131 5.96 16.23 -0.26
C THR A 131 6.18 14.86 -0.87
N ILE A 132 7.43 14.39 -0.81
CA ILE A 132 7.74 12.96 -0.85
C ILE A 132 7.88 12.49 0.60
N GLN A 133 7.09 11.50 0.99
CA GLN A 133 7.16 10.91 2.31
C GLN A 133 7.51 9.43 2.22
N ILE A 134 8.26 8.95 3.20
CA ILE A 134 8.75 7.58 3.30
C ILE A 134 8.10 6.92 4.52
N SER A 135 7.62 5.68 4.37
CA SER A 135 7.21 4.83 5.47
C SER A 135 8.46 4.15 6.07
N PRO A 136 8.90 4.53 7.28
CA PRO A 136 10.16 4.05 7.83
C PRO A 136 10.12 2.58 8.25
N GLU A 137 8.94 2.06 8.60
CA GLU A 137 8.77 0.71 9.15
C GLU A 137 8.38 -0.32 8.08
N ASP A 138 8.03 0.14 6.87
CA ASP A 138 7.73 -0.75 5.74
C ASP A 138 8.88 -0.82 4.72
N CYS A 139 9.86 0.10 4.82
CA CYS A 139 11.00 0.13 3.91
C CYS A 139 11.86 -1.14 4.03
N THR A 140 12.38 -1.60 2.90
CA THR A 140 13.22 -2.81 2.79
C THR A 140 14.69 -2.50 2.47
N SER A 141 15.09 -1.21 2.52
CA SER A 141 16.46 -0.75 2.26
C SER A 141 17.05 -1.13 0.88
N CYS A 142 16.21 -1.39 -0.13
CA CYS A 142 16.69 -1.83 -1.46
C CYS A 142 17.42 -0.76 -2.30
N ASN A 143 17.48 0.50 -1.84
CA ASN A 143 18.21 1.61 -2.48
C ASN A 143 17.77 2.02 -3.91
N LEU A 144 16.81 1.34 -4.55
CA LEU A 144 16.41 1.60 -5.93
C LEU A 144 15.94 3.05 -6.18
N CYS A 145 15.23 3.65 -5.23
CA CYS A 145 14.74 5.02 -5.35
C CYS A 145 15.87 6.07 -5.36
N VAL A 146 16.97 5.82 -4.66
CA VAL A 146 18.16 6.68 -4.61
C VAL A 146 19.01 6.47 -5.86
N VAL A 147 19.23 5.21 -6.26
CA VAL A 147 19.97 4.87 -7.48
C VAL A 147 19.31 5.52 -8.70
N ASN A 148 17.98 5.38 -8.82
CA ASN A 148 17.20 5.93 -9.93
C ASN A 148 16.88 7.43 -9.80
N CYS A 149 17.27 8.09 -8.71
CA CYS A 149 17.08 9.53 -8.58
C CYS A 149 18.03 10.27 -9.54
N PRO A 150 17.48 11.03 -10.52
CA PRO A 150 18.30 11.74 -11.50
C PRO A 150 18.80 13.10 -10.99
N ALA A 151 18.22 13.61 -9.89
CA ALA A 151 18.57 14.90 -9.33
C ALA A 151 19.90 14.81 -8.59
N LYS A 152 20.79 15.76 -8.87
CA LYS A 152 22.08 15.92 -8.18
C LYS A 152 22.09 17.26 -7.47
N ASN A 153 22.63 17.27 -6.25
CA ASN A 153 22.83 18.50 -5.50
C ASN A 153 23.89 19.36 -6.21
N LYS A 154 23.66 20.68 -6.27
CA LYS A 154 24.54 21.62 -6.99
C LYS A 154 25.88 21.84 -6.29
N ALA A 155 25.90 21.83 -4.96
CA ALA A 155 27.12 22.03 -4.16
C ALA A 155 27.94 20.75 -4.05
N ASN A 156 27.29 19.59 -3.94
CA ASN A 156 27.96 18.30 -3.87
C ASN A 156 27.27 17.26 -4.78
N PRO A 157 27.81 16.99 -5.99
CA PRO A 157 27.22 16.04 -6.93
C PRO A 157 27.12 14.57 -6.45
N LYS A 158 27.77 14.22 -5.32
CA LYS A 158 27.61 12.90 -4.67
C LYS A 158 26.27 12.78 -3.93
N LEU A 159 25.67 13.90 -3.54
CA LEU A 159 24.36 13.95 -2.90
C LEU A 159 23.26 14.09 -3.97
N LYS A 160 22.17 13.38 -3.76
CA LYS A 160 20.96 13.42 -4.60
C LYS A 160 19.78 13.97 -3.82
N ALA A 161 18.61 14.04 -4.45
CA ALA A 161 17.36 14.42 -3.75
C ALA A 161 16.85 13.36 -2.77
N LEU A 162 17.37 12.13 -2.86
CA LEU A 162 17.14 11.06 -1.91
C LEU A 162 18.52 10.47 -1.57
N ASN A 163 18.82 10.31 -0.29
CA ASN A 163 20.07 9.69 0.17
C ASN A 163 19.76 8.71 1.29
N MET A 164 20.48 7.60 1.37
CA MET A 164 20.29 6.64 2.46
C MET A 164 20.80 7.23 3.77
N VAL A 165 20.03 7.07 4.83
CA VAL A 165 20.39 7.45 6.21
C VAL A 165 20.05 6.32 7.16
N SER A 166 20.72 6.27 8.31
CA SER A 166 20.42 5.33 9.39
C SER A 166 18.96 5.46 9.83
N GLN A 167 18.21 4.38 9.68
CA GLN A 167 16.78 4.33 9.99
C GLN A 167 16.50 4.56 11.48
N PRO A 168 17.24 3.94 12.44
CA PRO A 168 16.98 4.13 13.87
C PRO A 168 16.98 5.60 14.31
N LEU A 169 17.80 6.44 13.67
CA LEU A 169 17.90 7.86 14.02
C LEU A 169 16.68 8.69 13.57
N VAL A 170 15.94 8.23 12.58
CA VAL A 170 14.83 8.99 11.96
C VAL A 170 13.48 8.31 12.10
N ARG A 171 13.43 7.04 12.51
CA ARG A 171 12.22 6.20 12.53
C ARG A 171 11.04 6.88 13.22
N GLU A 172 11.22 7.32 14.46
CA GLU A 172 10.11 7.86 15.26
C GLU A 172 9.50 9.12 14.65
N GLN A 173 10.35 10.02 14.17
CA GLN A 173 9.91 11.25 13.50
C GLN A 173 9.23 10.94 12.17
N GLU A 174 9.83 10.06 11.36
CA GLU A 174 9.26 9.71 10.06
C GLU A 174 7.97 8.88 10.18
N SER A 175 7.77 8.12 11.26
CA SER A 175 6.50 7.45 11.54
C SER A 175 5.37 8.47 11.83
N LYS A 176 5.68 9.55 12.57
CA LYS A 176 4.74 10.66 12.79
C LYS A 176 4.44 11.40 11.46
N ASN A 177 5.48 11.70 10.68
CA ASN A 177 5.34 12.33 9.37
C ASN A 177 4.52 11.47 8.41
N TRP A 178 4.75 10.16 8.38
CA TRP A 178 4.00 9.20 7.58
C TRP A 178 2.52 9.19 7.96
N LYS A 179 2.20 9.14 9.26
CA LYS A 179 0.81 9.19 9.75
C LYS A 179 0.09 10.48 9.31
N PHE A 180 0.76 11.63 9.43
CA PHE A 180 0.23 12.90 8.93
C PHE A 180 0.04 12.89 7.41
N PHE A 181 1.04 12.42 6.65
CA PHE A 181 1.00 12.31 5.19
C PHE A 181 -0.16 11.45 4.68
N LEU A 182 -0.47 10.34 5.36
CA LEU A 182 -1.64 9.50 5.04
C LEU A 182 -2.96 10.26 5.23
N GLY A 183 -3.03 11.21 6.17
CA GLY A 183 -4.20 12.06 6.41
C GLY A 183 -4.47 13.09 5.31
N ILE A 184 -3.44 13.51 4.56
CA ILE A 184 -3.59 14.45 3.43
C ILE A 184 -4.50 13.83 2.36
N PRO A 185 -5.48 14.55 1.79
CA PRO A 185 -6.32 14.03 0.71
C PRO A 185 -5.53 13.61 -0.54
N GLU A 186 -6.02 12.59 -1.24
CA GLU A 186 -5.49 12.20 -2.55
C GLU A 186 -5.92 13.20 -3.62
N VAL A 187 -5.10 13.38 -4.66
CA VAL A 187 -5.45 14.24 -5.80
C VAL A 187 -6.62 13.62 -6.56
N ASN A 188 -7.58 14.44 -6.98
CA ASN A 188 -8.66 13.96 -7.83
C ASN A 188 -8.09 13.36 -9.13
N ARG A 189 -8.34 12.07 -9.33
CA ARG A 189 -7.84 11.32 -10.48
C ARG A 189 -8.17 11.97 -11.82
N LYS A 190 -9.31 12.66 -11.94
CA LYS A 190 -9.75 13.33 -13.18
C LYS A 190 -8.85 14.50 -13.58
N GLU A 191 -8.11 15.06 -12.62
CA GLU A 191 -7.16 16.14 -12.87
C GLU A 191 -5.82 15.61 -13.38
N LEU A 192 -5.54 14.31 -13.24
CA LEU A 192 -4.24 13.72 -13.56
C LEU A 192 -4.17 13.22 -15.01
N LYS A 193 -3.21 13.75 -15.78
CA LYS A 193 -2.76 13.13 -17.04
C LYS A 193 -2.04 11.79 -16.80
N LEU A 194 -2.77 10.69 -16.91
CA LEU A 194 -2.29 9.33 -16.59
C LEU A 194 -1.20 8.79 -17.53
N SER A 195 -1.02 9.38 -18.71
CA SER A 195 0.08 9.05 -19.63
C SER A 195 1.42 9.67 -19.23
N ALA A 196 1.46 10.50 -18.18
CA ALA A 196 2.67 11.15 -17.71
C ALA A 196 3.12 10.60 -16.35
N VAL A 197 4.34 10.07 -16.29
CA VAL A 197 5.01 9.57 -15.05
C VAL A 197 4.89 10.55 -13.89
N ARG A 198 5.08 11.85 -14.18
CA ARG A 198 5.03 12.93 -13.19
C ARG A 198 3.65 13.07 -12.54
N ASN A 199 2.57 12.66 -13.19
CA ASN A 199 1.23 12.70 -12.61
C ASN A 199 0.84 11.37 -11.97
N VAL A 200 1.31 10.24 -12.52
CA VAL A 200 1.09 8.90 -11.93
C VAL A 200 1.60 8.79 -10.49
N GLN A 201 2.66 9.52 -10.12
CA GLN A 201 3.19 9.51 -8.75
C GLN A 201 2.17 9.96 -7.67
N PHE A 202 1.13 10.71 -8.06
CA PHE A 202 0.10 11.22 -7.16
C PHE A 202 -1.11 10.27 -7.02
N LEU A 203 -1.13 9.16 -7.75
CA LEU A 203 -2.17 8.15 -7.59
C LEU A 203 -1.87 7.30 -6.35
N GLN A 204 -2.89 7.07 -5.53
CA GLN A 204 -2.80 6.13 -4.42
C GLN A 204 -2.44 4.72 -4.95
N PRO A 205 -1.38 4.07 -4.44
CA PRO A 205 -1.14 2.66 -4.72
C PRO A 205 -2.15 1.79 -3.98
N LEU A 206 -2.73 0.82 -4.67
CA LEU A 206 -3.66 -0.18 -4.11
C LEU A 206 -3.02 -1.57 -4.01
N PHE A 207 -1.69 -1.61 -4.08
CA PHE A 207 -0.82 -2.73 -3.80
C PHE A 207 0.39 -2.19 -3.03
N GLU A 208 0.51 -2.53 -1.76
CA GLU A 208 1.49 -1.94 -0.84
C GLU A 208 2.08 -2.97 0.11
N PHE A 209 3.34 -2.74 0.53
CA PHE A 209 4.00 -3.45 1.63
C PHE A 209 4.07 -4.99 1.52
N SER A 210 4.04 -5.52 0.29
CA SER A 210 4.11 -6.97 0.03
C SER A 210 5.34 -7.66 0.62
N GLY A 211 5.25 -8.96 0.88
CA GLY A 211 6.38 -9.81 1.32
C GLY A 211 7.47 -10.07 0.27
N ALA A 212 7.44 -9.42 -0.90
CA ALA A 212 8.46 -9.58 -1.93
C ALA A 212 9.87 -9.16 -1.46
N CYS A 213 10.90 -9.70 -2.11
CA CYS A 213 12.30 -9.38 -1.84
C CYS A 213 12.60 -7.88 -1.94
N ALA A 214 13.60 -7.43 -1.19
CA ALA A 214 14.15 -6.08 -1.32
C ALA A 214 14.64 -5.87 -2.77
N GLY A 215 14.03 -4.92 -3.48
CA GLY A 215 14.38 -4.64 -4.87
C GLY A 215 13.71 -5.55 -5.90
N CYS A 216 12.60 -6.20 -5.54
CA CYS A 216 11.82 -7.04 -6.47
C CYS A 216 11.53 -6.32 -7.81
N GLY A 217 11.76 -7.02 -8.92
CA GLY A 217 11.51 -6.50 -10.26
C GLY A 217 10.03 -6.55 -10.71
N GLU A 218 9.18 -7.34 -10.05
CA GLU A 218 7.79 -7.54 -10.46
C GLU A 218 6.83 -6.50 -9.86
N THR A 219 6.95 -6.24 -8.56
CA THR A 219 5.95 -5.46 -7.80
C THR A 219 5.82 -3.99 -8.22
N PRO A 220 6.83 -3.28 -8.77
CA PRO A 220 6.59 -1.93 -9.33
C PRO A 220 5.54 -1.92 -10.44
N TYR A 221 5.46 -2.98 -11.25
CA TYR A 221 4.46 -3.11 -12.31
C TYR A 221 3.06 -3.38 -11.75
N VAL A 222 2.96 -4.28 -10.77
CA VAL A 222 1.70 -4.59 -10.08
C VAL A 222 1.16 -3.36 -9.33
N LYS A 223 2.03 -2.64 -8.63
CA LYS A 223 1.72 -1.36 -8.00
C LYS A 223 1.21 -0.35 -9.03
N LEU A 224 1.88 -0.19 -10.17
CA LEU A 224 1.42 0.72 -11.23
C LEU A 224 0.04 0.33 -11.78
N LEU A 225 -0.21 -0.96 -12.01
CA LEU A 225 -1.52 -1.47 -12.40
C LEU A 225 -2.58 -1.09 -11.37
N SER A 226 -2.29 -1.27 -10.08
CA SER A 226 -3.21 -0.93 -8.99
C SER A 226 -3.50 0.58 -8.95
N GLN A 227 -2.49 1.44 -9.21
CA GLN A 227 -2.66 2.89 -9.29
C GLN A 227 -3.53 3.30 -10.47
N LEU A 228 -3.42 2.60 -11.61
CA LEU A 228 -4.14 2.95 -12.82
C LEU A 228 -5.55 2.36 -12.90
N PHE A 229 -5.80 1.19 -12.33
CA PHE A 229 -7.06 0.46 -12.56
C PHE A 229 -7.63 -0.18 -11.30
N GLY A 230 -6.98 -0.03 -10.14
CA GLY A 230 -7.30 -0.80 -8.95
C GLY A 230 -8.68 -0.50 -8.34
N ASP A 231 -9.29 0.63 -8.65
CA ASP A 231 -10.68 0.96 -8.25
C ASP A 231 -11.74 0.07 -8.91
N ARG A 232 -11.35 -0.72 -9.93
CA ARG A 232 -12.24 -1.59 -10.71
C ARG A 232 -11.57 -2.86 -11.23
N ALA A 233 -10.39 -3.19 -10.71
CA ALA A 233 -9.62 -4.34 -11.17
C ALA A 233 -10.15 -5.64 -10.54
N VAL A 234 -10.13 -6.71 -11.33
CA VAL A 234 -10.30 -8.08 -10.86
C VAL A 234 -9.07 -8.84 -11.34
N ILE A 235 -8.35 -9.48 -10.43
CA ILE A 235 -7.06 -10.11 -10.66
C ILE A 235 -7.22 -11.63 -10.51
N ALA A 236 -7.05 -12.34 -11.63
CA ALA A 236 -6.71 -13.75 -11.63
C ALA A 236 -5.18 -13.87 -11.63
N ASN A 237 -4.63 -14.49 -10.58
CA ASN A 237 -3.19 -14.64 -10.40
C ASN A 237 -2.80 -16.12 -10.50
N ALA A 238 -1.84 -16.44 -11.36
CA ALA A 238 -1.26 -17.78 -11.42
C ALA A 238 -0.47 -18.07 -10.15
N THR A 239 -0.36 -19.34 -9.77
CA THR A 239 0.52 -19.72 -8.67
C THR A 239 1.98 -19.45 -9.04
N GLY A 240 2.74 -18.83 -8.15
CA GLY A 240 4.13 -18.48 -8.39
C GLY A 240 4.58 -17.37 -7.46
N TYR A 241 5.72 -16.73 -7.76
CA TYR A 241 6.25 -15.68 -6.89
C TYR A 241 5.24 -14.54 -6.64
N SER A 242 4.44 -14.21 -7.67
CA SER A 242 3.39 -13.20 -7.57
C SER A 242 2.18 -13.59 -6.71
N SER A 243 1.83 -14.87 -6.61
CA SER A 243 0.83 -15.30 -5.64
C SER A 243 1.39 -15.34 -4.22
N ILE A 244 2.68 -15.64 -4.05
CA ILE A 244 3.34 -15.61 -2.74
C ILE A 244 3.42 -14.19 -2.20
N TYR A 245 4.01 -13.24 -2.92
CA TYR A 245 4.04 -11.87 -2.42
C TYR A 245 2.66 -11.21 -2.44
N GLY A 246 1.73 -11.71 -3.27
CA GLY A 246 0.41 -11.15 -3.51
C GLY A 246 -0.68 -11.67 -2.57
N GLY A 247 -0.46 -12.79 -1.88
CA GLY A 247 -1.49 -13.45 -1.08
C GLY A 247 -0.97 -14.54 -0.14
N ASN A 248 0.29 -14.48 0.30
CA ASN A 248 0.77 -15.37 1.36
C ASN A 248 0.22 -14.92 2.73
N LEU A 249 -0.79 -15.65 3.19
CA LEU A 249 -1.47 -15.41 4.45
C LEU A 249 -0.46 -15.43 5.64
N PRO A 250 -0.67 -14.62 6.68
CA PRO A 250 -1.95 -14.04 7.10
C PRO A 250 -2.22 -12.61 6.61
N THR A 251 -1.37 -12.05 5.74
CA THR A 251 -1.48 -10.66 5.27
C THR A 251 -1.55 -10.52 3.76
N THR A 252 -2.27 -9.51 3.29
CA THR A 252 -2.49 -9.23 1.87
C THR A 252 -2.03 -7.80 1.52
N PRO A 253 -1.29 -7.61 0.42
CA PRO A 253 -0.83 -6.29 -0.05
C PRO A 253 -1.89 -5.52 -0.85
N TRP A 254 -2.92 -6.20 -1.35
CA TRP A 254 -4.03 -5.59 -2.08
C TRP A 254 -4.89 -4.78 -1.13
N THR A 255 -5.03 -3.49 -1.37
CA THR A 255 -5.79 -2.57 -0.50
C THR A 255 -6.87 -1.83 -1.29
N PHE A 256 -7.61 -0.97 -0.60
CA PHE A 256 -8.73 -0.21 -1.16
C PHE A 256 -8.57 1.29 -0.92
N ASN A 257 -9.22 2.08 -1.76
CA ASN A 257 -9.26 3.53 -1.62
C ASN A 257 -10.27 3.96 -0.54
N LYS A 258 -10.41 5.27 -0.31
CA LYS A 258 -11.35 5.83 0.68
C LYS A 258 -12.84 5.52 0.38
N GLU A 259 -13.17 5.10 -0.84
CA GLU A 259 -14.53 4.66 -1.23
C GLU A 259 -14.74 3.16 -0.98
N GLY A 260 -13.76 2.45 -0.42
CA GLY A 260 -13.82 1.00 -0.22
C GLY A 260 -13.58 0.19 -1.50
N LYS A 261 -13.14 0.83 -2.59
CA LYS A 261 -12.88 0.17 -3.87
C LYS A 261 -11.41 -0.21 -3.99
N GLY A 262 -11.14 -1.46 -4.32
CA GLY A 262 -9.80 -1.98 -4.54
C GLY A 262 -9.82 -3.21 -5.44
N PRO A 263 -8.64 -3.71 -5.83
CA PRO A 263 -8.56 -4.93 -6.64
C PRO A 263 -9.17 -6.11 -5.91
N ALA A 264 -10.12 -6.80 -6.55
CA ALA A 264 -10.53 -8.13 -6.13
C ALA A 264 -9.48 -9.12 -6.63
N TRP A 265 -8.81 -9.83 -5.74
CA TRP A 265 -7.71 -10.74 -6.08
C TRP A 265 -8.05 -12.19 -5.76
N SER A 266 -7.69 -13.10 -6.65
CA SER A 266 -7.81 -14.53 -6.42
C SER A 266 -6.72 -15.30 -7.17
N ASN A 267 -6.22 -16.35 -6.53
CA ASN A 267 -5.34 -17.35 -7.11
C ASN A 267 -6.11 -18.67 -7.15
N SER A 268 -6.32 -19.20 -8.35
CA SER A 268 -6.85 -20.55 -8.55
C SER A 268 -5.68 -21.54 -8.46
N LEU A 269 -5.20 -22.05 -9.59
CA LEU A 269 -4.08 -22.98 -9.65
C LEU A 269 -2.92 -22.39 -10.47
N PHE A 270 -1.89 -23.21 -10.66
CA PHE A 270 -0.74 -22.82 -11.46
C PHE A 270 -1.07 -22.84 -12.96
N GLU A 271 -1.81 -23.88 -13.36
CA GLU A 271 -2.04 -24.29 -14.74
C GLU A 271 -3.29 -23.67 -15.38
N ASP A 272 -4.20 -23.07 -14.61
CA ASP A 272 -5.53 -22.66 -15.08
C ASP A 272 -5.77 -21.13 -15.09
N ASN A 273 -4.72 -20.33 -14.87
CA ASN A 273 -4.88 -18.90 -14.61
C ASN A 273 -5.59 -18.13 -15.74
N ALA A 274 -5.33 -18.50 -16.99
CA ALA A 274 -5.93 -17.83 -18.14
C ALA A 274 -7.43 -18.16 -18.25
N GLU A 275 -7.78 -19.43 -18.07
CA GLU A 275 -9.13 -19.98 -18.07
C GLU A 275 -9.94 -19.42 -16.89
N PHE A 276 -9.31 -19.32 -15.72
CA PHE A 276 -9.89 -18.72 -14.52
C PHE A 276 -10.23 -17.24 -14.76
N GLY A 277 -9.29 -16.46 -15.28
CA GLY A 277 -9.52 -15.07 -15.66
C GLY A 277 -10.57 -14.91 -16.76
N PHE A 278 -10.62 -15.84 -17.72
CA PHE A 278 -11.66 -15.87 -18.75
C PHE A 278 -13.05 -16.16 -18.16
N GLY A 279 -13.14 -17.07 -17.19
CA GLY A 279 -14.34 -17.34 -16.40
C GLY A 279 -14.85 -16.09 -15.68
N MET A 280 -13.96 -15.37 -14.98
CA MET A 280 -14.30 -14.10 -14.32
C MET A 280 -14.87 -13.07 -15.30
N ARG A 281 -14.24 -12.93 -16.47
CA ARG A 281 -14.71 -12.01 -17.53
C ARG A 281 -16.10 -12.38 -18.02
N ASN A 282 -16.36 -13.66 -18.27
CA ASN A 282 -17.68 -14.13 -18.71
C ASN A 282 -18.74 -13.94 -17.63
N GLY A 283 -18.41 -14.22 -16.36
CA GLY A 283 -19.28 -13.94 -15.23
C GLY A 283 -19.69 -12.48 -15.16
N LYS A 284 -18.72 -11.55 -15.22
CA LYS A 284 -19.01 -10.11 -15.25
C LYS A 284 -19.84 -9.71 -16.47
N ARG A 285 -19.55 -10.22 -17.67
CA ARG A 285 -20.33 -9.93 -18.89
C ARG A 285 -21.79 -10.33 -18.74
N THR A 286 -22.06 -11.51 -18.18
CA THR A 286 -23.41 -12.00 -17.92
C THR A 286 -24.15 -11.10 -16.92
N SER A 287 -23.49 -10.68 -15.84
CA SER A 287 -24.08 -9.75 -14.87
C SER A 287 -24.42 -8.39 -15.51
N PHE A 288 -23.52 -7.82 -16.33
CA PHE A 288 -23.79 -6.58 -17.07
C PHE A 288 -24.95 -6.72 -18.05
N SER A 289 -25.03 -7.82 -18.80
CA SER A 289 -26.15 -8.08 -19.72
C SER A 289 -27.49 -8.13 -18.98
N ARG A 290 -27.55 -8.77 -17.80
CA ARG A 290 -28.75 -8.79 -16.96
C ARG A 290 -29.14 -7.40 -16.48
N ILE A 291 -28.18 -6.57 -16.10
CA ILE A 291 -28.43 -5.17 -15.68
C ILE A 291 -28.98 -4.34 -16.84
N ILE A 292 -28.36 -4.44 -18.03
CA ILE A 292 -28.82 -3.74 -19.23
C ILE A 292 -30.25 -4.14 -19.57
N ASN A 293 -30.56 -5.45 -19.59
CA ASN A 293 -31.92 -5.92 -19.88
C ASN A 293 -32.95 -5.37 -18.89
N LYS A 294 -32.61 -5.31 -17.59
CA LYS A 294 -33.49 -4.71 -16.57
C LYS A 294 -33.72 -3.21 -16.83
N ILE A 295 -32.66 -2.46 -17.13
CA ILE A 295 -32.75 -1.02 -17.44
C ILE A 295 -33.60 -0.80 -18.71
N THR A 296 -33.34 -1.55 -19.78
CA THR A 296 -34.10 -1.48 -21.03
C THR A 296 -35.57 -1.79 -20.80
N LEU A 297 -35.89 -2.82 -20.01
CA LEU A 297 -37.27 -3.15 -19.67
C LEU A 297 -37.94 -2.04 -18.86
N SER A 298 -37.25 -1.44 -17.88
CA SER A 298 -37.77 -0.30 -17.12
C SER A 298 -38.05 0.93 -17.99
N ILE A 299 -37.18 1.20 -18.97
CA ILE A 299 -37.39 2.28 -19.96
C ILE A 299 -38.61 1.99 -20.83
N ILE A 300 -38.75 0.75 -21.34
CA ILE A 300 -39.87 0.34 -22.20
C ILE A 300 -41.23 0.43 -21.48
N ILE A 301 -41.28 0.06 -20.20
CA ILE A 301 -42.52 0.06 -19.40
C ILE A 301 -42.87 1.48 -18.88
N GLY A 302 -42.05 2.50 -19.16
CA GLY A 302 -42.31 3.87 -18.74
C GLY A 302 -42.21 4.09 -17.21
N LEU A 303 -41.56 3.17 -16.49
CA LEU A 303 -41.32 3.28 -15.05
C LEU A 303 -40.14 4.23 -14.77
N PHE A 304 -40.34 5.51 -15.05
CA PHE A 304 -39.36 6.58 -14.82
C PHE A 304 -39.42 7.20 -13.40
N THR A 305 -39.95 6.48 -12.41
CA THR A 305 -39.93 6.95 -11.00
C THR A 305 -39.49 5.84 -10.04
N ASP A 306 -38.58 6.21 -9.12
CA ASP A 306 -37.99 5.51 -7.97
C ASP A 306 -37.39 4.09 -8.12
N ASN A 307 -37.79 3.30 -9.11
CA ASN A 307 -37.35 1.90 -9.27
C ASN A 307 -35.96 1.76 -9.90
N LEU A 308 -35.53 2.69 -10.77
CA LEU A 308 -34.18 2.67 -11.37
C LEU A 308 -33.07 2.82 -10.32
N TYR A 309 -33.30 3.62 -9.28
CA TYR A 309 -32.35 3.82 -8.18
C TYR A 309 -32.19 2.52 -7.35
N ARG A 310 -33.29 1.80 -7.08
CA ARG A 310 -33.26 0.52 -6.36
C ARG A 310 -32.56 -0.60 -7.15
N ILE A 311 -32.65 -0.61 -8.47
CA ILE A 311 -31.92 -1.57 -9.33
C ILE A 311 -30.40 -1.31 -9.28
N PHE A 312 -29.99 -0.05 -9.24
CA PHE A 312 -28.57 0.33 -9.14
C PHE A 312 -27.97 0.04 -7.76
N VAL A 313 -28.74 0.24 -6.69
CA VAL A 313 -28.29 0.01 -5.30
C VAL A 313 -28.24 -1.48 -4.96
N SER A 314 -29.24 -2.28 -5.37
CA SER A 314 -29.25 -3.73 -5.09
C SER A 314 -28.14 -4.53 -5.81
N SER A 315 -27.55 -3.98 -6.88
CA SER A 315 -26.45 -4.63 -7.61
C SER A 315 -25.06 -4.30 -7.05
N HIS A 316 -24.93 -3.32 -6.16
CA HIS A 316 -23.69 -3.03 -5.43
C HIS A 316 -23.50 -3.93 -4.20
N SER A 317 -24.57 -4.51 -3.66
CA SER A 317 -24.53 -5.37 -2.47
C SER A 317 -24.14 -6.83 -2.76
N SER A 318 -23.79 -7.17 -4.00
CA SER A 318 -23.54 -8.55 -4.45
C SER A 318 -22.23 -8.71 -5.23
N ILE A 319 -21.26 -7.81 -5.03
CA ILE A 319 -19.90 -7.89 -5.59
C ILE A 319 -18.90 -7.91 -4.45
#